data_AF-A0A1H8EKB8-F1
#
_entry.id   AF-A0A1H8EKB8-F1
#
_cell.length_a   1.000
_cell.length_b   1.000
_cell.length_c   1.000
_cell.angle_alpha   90.00
_cell.angle_beta   90.00
_cell.angle_gamma   90.00
#
_symmetry.space_group_name_H-M   'P 1'
#
loop_
_entity.id
_entity.type
_entity.pdbx_description
1 polymer ?
#
loop_
_entity_poly.entity_id
_entity_poly.type
_entity_poly.pdbx_seq_one_letter_code
_entity_poly.pdbx_strand_id
1 'polypeptide(L)'
;MARKGFSVVSLNISDKLIPPEQSIEGLEGDELKEAIKDWFLSNFEDPAESTPYESREGGYQYIWGGPYDAREQIEGYFGDAIPEEIVEAVVQDLENDVVDWAPHGNRIYDEDPPEDDYANLQRSLDILEERLAEVRSVSPAIGDNNPPESIGVPPYTSDDEGEIRQLIKLLREPEPVLSQNADNILQAATLFRTRGEKIRDFFTAQGKKFADGFSGQMGKRAADAIWLGLAAALLGAYNAVWSLLSHAMSNPPF
;
A
#
# COMPACT_ATOMS: atom_id res chain seq x y z
N MET A 1 -31.29 15.49 23.49
CA MET A 1 -31.35 14.55 22.35
C MET A 1 -30.70 15.21 21.17
N ALA A 2 -29.47 14.83 20.84
CA ALA A 2 -28.77 15.27 19.64
C ALA A 2 -28.24 14.02 18.93
N ARG A 3 -28.81 13.71 17.77
CA ARG A 3 -28.24 12.73 16.84
C ARG A 3 -27.06 13.42 16.15
N LYS A 4 -25.84 13.03 16.51
CA LYS A 4 -24.64 13.42 15.78
C LYS A 4 -24.64 12.59 14.50
N GLY A 5 -24.93 13.24 13.37
CA GLY A 5 -24.85 12.63 12.05
C GLY A 5 -23.42 12.18 11.79
N PHE A 6 -23.27 10.93 11.36
CA PHE A 6 -22.04 10.42 10.77
C PHE A 6 -21.86 11.18 9.44
N SER A 7 -20.91 12.11 9.40
CA SER A 7 -20.46 12.69 8.15
C SER A 7 -19.55 11.65 7.51
N VAL A 8 -20.01 11.05 6.40
CA VAL A 8 -19.12 10.33 5.50
C VAL A 8 -18.16 11.37 4.94
N VAL A 9 -16.93 11.41 5.47
CA VAL A 9 -15.86 12.23 4.92
C VAL A 9 -15.48 11.55 3.61
N SER A 10 -15.98 12.09 2.50
CA SER A 10 -15.43 11.79 1.19
C SER A 10 -13.97 12.25 1.21
N LEU A 11 -13.04 11.31 1.27
CA LEU A 11 -11.60 11.56 1.17
C LEU A 11 -11.33 12.09 -0.24
N ASN A 12 -11.04 13.38 -0.34
CA ASN A 12 -10.64 14.01 -1.58
C ASN A 12 -9.14 13.73 -1.77
N ILE A 13 -8.80 12.87 -2.73
CA ILE A 13 -7.42 12.38 -2.95
C ILE A 13 -6.46 13.50 -3.45
N SER A 14 -7.01 14.62 -3.92
CA SER A 14 -6.27 15.80 -4.39
C SER A 14 -5.44 16.49 -3.30
N ASP A 15 -5.84 16.42 -2.02
CA ASP A 15 -5.11 17.06 -0.91
C ASP A 15 -3.86 16.26 -0.47
N LYS A 16 -3.56 15.14 -1.14
CA LYS A 16 -2.54 14.13 -0.73
C LYS A 16 -1.52 13.80 -1.80
N LEU A 17 -1.36 14.69 -2.76
CA LEU A 17 -0.27 14.59 -3.72
C LEU A 17 1.02 14.99 -3.02
N ILE A 18 2.02 14.12 -3.08
CA ILE A 18 3.39 14.41 -2.64
C ILE A 18 3.92 15.48 -3.59
N PRO A 19 4.42 16.62 -3.09
CA PRO A 19 5.00 17.66 -3.95
C PRO A 19 6.28 17.15 -4.64
N PRO A 20 6.69 17.77 -5.76
CA PRO A 20 7.93 17.39 -6.44
C PRO A 20 9.14 17.59 -5.51
N GLU A 21 10.09 16.65 -5.54
CA GLU A 21 11.29 16.66 -4.69
C GLU A 21 12.16 17.90 -4.94
N GLN A 22 12.25 18.33 -6.20
CA GLN A 22 12.89 19.57 -6.61
C GLN A 22 11.86 20.61 -7.06
N SER A 23 12.12 21.88 -6.75
CA SER A 23 11.34 22.97 -7.31
C SER A 23 11.48 22.97 -8.83
N ILE A 24 10.35 23.12 -9.53
CA ILE A 24 10.32 23.24 -10.99
C ILE A 24 10.63 24.67 -11.47
N GLU A 25 10.70 25.65 -10.56
CA GLU A 25 11.01 27.03 -10.92
C GLU A 25 12.40 27.16 -11.55
N GLY A 26 12.43 27.60 -12.80
CA GLY A 26 13.67 27.80 -13.54
C GLY A 26 14.24 26.56 -14.22
N LEU A 27 13.58 25.40 -14.11
CA LEU A 27 13.87 24.24 -14.95
C LEU A 27 13.30 24.46 -16.37
N GLU A 28 14.02 23.99 -17.38
CA GLU A 28 13.62 24.11 -18.78
C GLU A 28 13.86 22.79 -19.53
N GLY A 29 13.11 22.59 -20.62
CA GLY A 29 13.35 21.48 -21.55
C GLY A 29 13.29 20.10 -20.90
N ASP A 30 14.36 19.31 -21.05
CA ASP A 30 14.42 17.93 -20.57
C ASP A 30 14.43 17.81 -19.05
N GLU A 31 15.06 18.75 -18.34
CA GLU A 31 15.12 18.73 -16.87
C GLU A 31 13.74 18.93 -16.24
N LEU A 32 12.93 19.80 -16.84
CA LEU A 32 11.54 20.02 -16.42
C LEU A 32 10.66 18.78 -16.68
N LYS A 33 10.84 18.11 -17.83
CA LYS A 33 10.09 16.89 -18.18
C LYS A 33 10.37 15.76 -17.19
N GLU A 34 11.64 15.50 -16.89
CA GLU A 34 12.02 14.47 -15.92
C GLU A 34 11.48 14.79 -14.52
N ALA A 35 11.54 16.06 -14.08
CA ALA A 35 10.99 16.46 -12.78
C ALA A 35 9.48 16.20 -12.66
N ILE A 36 8.70 16.50 -13.70
CA ILE A 36 7.24 16.27 -13.74
C ILE A 36 6.95 14.77 -13.78
N LYS A 37 7.73 14.00 -14.55
CA LYS A 37 7.60 12.55 -14.66
C LYS A 37 7.90 11.85 -13.34
N ASP A 38 8.99 12.21 -12.68
CA ASP A 38 9.38 11.67 -11.37
C ASP A 38 8.32 11.99 -10.32
N TRP A 39 7.78 13.21 -10.33
CA TRP A 39 6.65 13.59 -9.47
C TRP A 39 5.43 12.72 -9.74
N PHE A 40 5.08 12.51 -11.00
CA PHE A 40 3.91 11.72 -11.38
C PHE A 40 4.07 10.28 -10.92
N LEU A 41 5.22 9.65 -11.18
CA LEU A 41 5.51 8.25 -10.79
C LEU A 41 5.68 8.07 -9.27
N SER A 42 6.00 9.13 -8.54
CA SER A 42 5.99 9.12 -7.07
C SER A 42 4.57 9.14 -6.49
N ASN A 43 3.60 9.63 -7.27
CA ASN A 43 2.21 9.80 -6.87
C ASN A 43 1.26 8.76 -7.48
N PHE A 44 1.61 8.20 -8.62
CA PHE A 44 0.79 7.27 -9.39
C PHE A 44 1.65 6.12 -9.89
N GLU A 45 1.05 4.95 -10.03
CA GLU A 45 1.70 3.75 -10.51
C GLU A 45 0.84 3.04 -11.55
N ASP A 46 1.47 2.16 -12.33
CA ASP A 46 0.76 1.22 -13.18
C ASP A 46 -0.17 0.39 -12.28
N PRO A 47 -1.48 0.32 -12.57
CA PRO A 47 -2.39 -0.50 -11.79
C PRO A 47 -1.97 -1.98 -11.73
N ALA A 48 -1.14 -2.47 -12.64
CA ALA A 48 -0.52 -3.80 -12.57
C ALA A 48 0.32 -4.04 -11.30
N GLU A 49 0.85 -2.97 -10.68
CA GLU A 49 1.76 -3.06 -9.54
C GLU A 49 1.02 -3.42 -8.26
N SER A 50 0.11 -2.56 -7.79
CA SER A 50 -0.65 -2.81 -6.56
C SER A 50 -2.15 -2.96 -6.76
N THR A 51 -2.72 -2.59 -7.91
CA THR A 51 -4.19 -2.55 -8.10
C THR A 51 -4.77 -3.94 -8.38
N PRO A 52 -5.78 -4.39 -7.60
CA PRO A 52 -6.38 -5.70 -7.83
C PRO A 52 -6.99 -5.77 -9.23
N TYR A 53 -6.74 -6.84 -9.96
CA TYR A 53 -7.29 -7.03 -11.31
C TYR A 53 -8.42 -8.07 -11.31
N GLU A 54 -9.56 -7.74 -11.90
CA GLU A 54 -10.68 -8.65 -12.12
C GLU A 54 -10.68 -9.16 -13.56
N SER A 55 -10.32 -10.42 -13.73
CA SER A 55 -10.20 -11.06 -15.03
C SER A 55 -11.55 -11.43 -15.67
N ARG A 56 -12.66 -11.52 -14.92
CA ARG A 56 -14.00 -11.87 -15.48
C ARG A 56 -14.61 -10.78 -16.33
N GLU A 57 -14.50 -9.52 -15.90
CA GLU A 57 -14.98 -8.36 -16.65
C GLU A 57 -13.84 -7.67 -17.43
N GLY A 58 -12.59 -8.04 -17.12
CA GLY A 58 -11.39 -7.50 -17.75
C GLY A 58 -11.15 -6.07 -17.28
N GLY A 59 -10.62 -5.90 -16.06
CA GLY A 59 -10.27 -4.57 -15.59
C GLY A 59 -9.71 -4.51 -14.18
N TYR A 60 -8.89 -3.48 -13.93
CA TYR A 60 -8.41 -3.14 -12.60
C TYR A 60 -9.54 -2.63 -11.70
N GLN A 61 -9.45 -2.96 -10.42
CA GLN A 61 -10.39 -2.60 -9.37
C GLN A 61 -9.77 -1.48 -8.54
N TYR A 62 -10.07 -0.23 -8.92
CA TYR A 62 -9.54 0.98 -8.32
C TYR A 62 -10.14 1.28 -6.93
N ILE A 63 -9.97 0.34 -5.99
CA ILE A 63 -10.53 0.42 -4.64
C ILE A 63 -9.85 1.49 -3.76
N TRP A 64 -8.76 2.09 -4.23
CA TRP A 64 -8.01 3.15 -3.55
C TRP A 64 -8.03 4.49 -4.29
N GLY A 65 -8.90 4.64 -5.29
CA GLY A 65 -8.96 5.80 -6.19
C GLY A 65 -8.46 5.48 -7.60
N GLY A 66 -8.89 6.30 -8.57
CA GLY A 66 -8.66 6.10 -10.00
C GLY A 66 -9.85 5.46 -10.73
N PRO A 67 -9.71 5.08 -12.02
CA PRO A 67 -8.52 5.33 -12.85
C PRO A 67 -8.26 6.83 -13.01
N TYR A 68 -6.98 7.22 -12.99
CA TYR A 68 -6.56 8.59 -13.22
C TYR A 68 -5.97 8.74 -14.62
N ASP A 69 -6.31 9.84 -15.27
CA ASP A 69 -5.72 10.27 -16.53
C ASP A 69 -4.45 11.10 -16.24
N ALA A 70 -3.33 10.80 -16.92
CA ALA A 70 -2.06 11.43 -16.60
C ALA A 70 -2.09 12.94 -16.86
N ARG A 71 -2.73 13.36 -17.96
CA ARG A 71 -2.89 14.77 -18.33
C ARG A 71 -3.73 15.52 -17.31
N GLU A 72 -4.89 15.00 -16.92
CA GLU A 72 -5.76 15.63 -15.92
C GLU A 72 -5.04 15.82 -14.58
N GLN A 73 -4.22 14.86 -14.15
CA GLN A 73 -3.48 14.99 -12.88
C GLN A 73 -2.33 15.99 -12.98
N ILE A 74 -1.57 15.99 -14.08
CA ILE A 74 -0.45 16.91 -14.31
C ILE A 74 -0.97 18.35 -14.42
N GLU A 75 -1.98 18.60 -15.27
CA GLU A 75 -2.59 19.91 -15.42
C GLU A 75 -3.30 20.35 -14.14
N GLY A 76 -3.97 19.43 -13.44
CA GLY A 76 -4.64 19.72 -12.19
C GLY A 76 -3.70 20.20 -11.08
N TYR A 77 -2.45 19.69 -11.06
CA TYR A 77 -1.47 20.06 -10.05
C TYR A 77 -0.62 21.27 -10.45
N PHE A 78 -0.06 21.26 -11.66
CA PHE A 78 0.86 22.31 -12.12
C PHE A 78 0.14 23.50 -12.78
N GLY A 79 -1.09 23.29 -13.29
CA GLY A 79 -1.87 24.31 -13.98
C GLY A 79 -1.07 24.99 -15.09
N ASP A 80 -1.22 26.31 -15.17
CA ASP A 80 -0.55 27.15 -16.18
C ASP A 80 0.96 27.37 -15.93
N ALA A 81 1.55 26.74 -14.90
CA ALA A 81 2.96 26.91 -14.57
C ALA A 81 3.91 26.21 -15.56
N ILE A 82 3.38 25.26 -16.34
CA ILE A 82 4.14 24.47 -17.31
C ILE A 82 3.57 24.65 -18.73
N PRO A 83 4.41 24.74 -19.77
CA PRO A 83 3.93 24.85 -21.15
C PRO A 83 3.19 23.60 -21.61
N GLU A 84 2.16 23.78 -22.45
CA GLU A 84 1.39 22.68 -23.07
C GLU A 84 2.29 21.66 -23.79
N GLU A 85 3.36 22.11 -24.46
CA GLU A 85 4.31 21.23 -25.15
C GLU A 85 5.04 20.28 -24.19
N ILE A 86 5.29 20.72 -22.95
CA ILE A 86 5.91 19.90 -21.91
C ILE A 86 4.90 18.87 -21.38
N VAL A 87 3.65 19.30 -21.14
CA VAL A 87 2.56 18.41 -20.71
C VAL A 87 2.37 17.28 -21.72
N GLU A 88 2.20 17.61 -23.00
CA GLU A 88 2.01 16.63 -24.07
C GLU A 88 3.19 15.65 -24.15
N ALA A 89 4.42 16.15 -24.08
CA ALA A 89 5.61 15.29 -24.13
C ALA A 89 5.70 14.31 -22.95
N VAL A 90 5.41 14.77 -21.73
CA VAL A 90 5.45 13.91 -20.53
C VAL A 90 4.32 12.90 -20.56
N VAL A 91 3.10 13.32 -20.92
CA VAL A 91 1.94 12.42 -21.05
C VAL A 91 2.21 11.36 -22.10
N GLN A 92 2.74 11.73 -23.26
CA GLN A 92 3.10 10.77 -24.30
C GLN A 92 4.15 9.75 -23.82
N ASP A 93 5.13 10.19 -23.02
CA ASP A 93 6.15 9.30 -22.47
C ASP A 93 5.58 8.33 -21.43
N LEU A 94 4.65 8.80 -20.57
CA LEU A 94 3.98 8.01 -19.55
C LEU A 94 2.99 7.00 -20.16
N GLU A 95 2.19 7.44 -21.12
CA GLU A 95 1.08 6.68 -21.69
C GLU A 95 1.46 5.73 -22.83
N ASN A 96 2.76 5.54 -23.07
CA ASN A 96 3.22 4.55 -24.05
C ASN A 96 2.72 3.13 -23.75
N ASP A 97 2.68 2.76 -22.46
CA ASP A 97 2.31 1.41 -22.02
C ASP A 97 1.04 1.39 -21.13
N VAL A 98 0.71 2.50 -20.45
CA VAL A 98 -0.34 2.57 -19.42
C VAL A 98 -1.14 3.87 -19.54
N VAL A 99 -2.46 3.78 -19.71
CA VAL A 99 -3.35 4.95 -19.81
C VAL A 99 -4.20 5.18 -18.57
N ASP A 100 -4.45 4.14 -17.78
CA ASP A 100 -5.32 4.21 -16.61
C ASP A 100 -4.50 4.06 -15.32
N TRP A 101 -4.23 5.16 -14.62
CA TRP A 101 -3.30 5.16 -13.50
C TRP A 101 -3.97 4.91 -12.14
N ALA A 102 -3.25 4.25 -11.24
CA ALA A 102 -3.65 4.07 -9.85
C ALA A 102 -2.82 4.96 -8.92
N PRO A 103 -3.33 5.33 -7.73
CA PRO A 103 -2.51 6.02 -6.75
C PRO A 103 -1.35 5.11 -6.30
N HIS A 104 -0.15 5.68 -6.22
CA HIS A 104 1.04 4.96 -5.77
C HIS A 104 0.86 4.42 -4.36
N GLY A 105 1.39 3.23 -4.05
CA GLY A 105 1.21 2.54 -2.76
C GLY A 105 1.56 3.39 -1.53
N ASN A 106 2.47 4.34 -1.68
CA ASN A 106 2.86 5.30 -0.64
C ASN A 106 1.75 6.29 -0.24
N ARG A 107 0.68 6.43 -1.05
CA ARG A 107 -0.48 7.29 -0.81
C ARG A 107 -1.71 6.55 -0.26
N ILE A 108 -1.66 5.22 -0.18
CA ILE A 108 -2.80 4.38 0.20
C ILE A 108 -2.98 4.32 1.74
N TYR A 109 -2.01 4.80 2.52
CA TYR A 109 -2.11 4.95 3.98
C TYR A 109 -2.31 6.41 4.37
N ASP A 110 -3.37 6.65 5.13
CA ASP A 110 -4.12 7.89 4.99
C ASP A 110 -4.43 8.61 6.30
N GLU A 111 -3.42 8.69 7.15
CA GLU A 111 -3.26 9.80 8.09
C GLU A 111 -1.84 10.28 7.93
N ASP A 112 -1.61 11.60 7.88
CA ASP A 112 -0.26 12.18 7.91
C ASP A 112 0.55 11.34 8.89
N PRO A 113 1.59 10.60 8.43
CA PRO A 113 2.39 9.83 9.35
C PRO A 113 2.83 10.85 10.40
N PRO A 114 2.56 10.60 11.68
CA PRO A 114 2.93 11.55 12.71
C PRO A 114 4.40 11.93 12.47
N GLU A 115 4.75 13.21 12.63
CA GLU A 115 6.11 13.73 12.36
C GLU A 115 7.21 12.89 13.07
N ASP A 116 6.81 12.14 14.08
CA ASP A 116 7.56 11.13 14.80
C ASP A 116 7.40 9.72 14.19
N ASP A 117 8.51 9.20 13.63
CA ASP A 117 8.64 7.84 13.09
C ASP A 117 8.19 6.76 14.10
N TYR A 118 8.39 6.97 15.40
CA TYR A 118 7.95 6.03 16.43
C TYR A 118 6.42 5.99 16.53
N ALA A 119 5.76 7.15 16.49
CA ALA A 119 4.31 7.21 16.48
C ALA A 119 3.70 6.60 15.20
N ASN A 120 4.39 6.73 14.06
CA ASN A 120 3.95 6.13 12.80
C ASN A 120 4.05 4.59 12.85
N LEU A 121 5.12 4.09 13.45
CA LEU A 121 5.25 2.67 13.78
C LEU A 121 4.11 2.19 14.67
N GLN A 122 3.81 2.89 15.77
CA GLN A 122 2.73 2.49 16.69
C GLN A 122 1.38 2.41 15.98
N ARG A 123 1.05 3.37 15.12
CA ARG A 123 -0.18 3.34 14.32
C ARG A 123 -0.22 2.16 13.35
N SER A 124 0.89 1.92 12.64
CA SER A 124 0.97 0.81 11.69
C SER A 124 0.79 -0.55 12.38
N LEU A 125 1.29 -0.68 13.62
CA LEU A 125 1.05 -1.85 14.45
C LEU A 125 -0.40 -1.97 14.90
N ASP A 126 -1.11 -0.88 15.20
CA ASP A 126 -2.54 -0.91 15.54
C ASP A 126 -3.38 -1.49 14.39
N ILE A 127 -3.12 -1.00 13.18
CA ILE A 127 -3.79 -1.46 11.95
C ILE A 127 -3.47 -2.94 11.71
N LEU A 128 -2.22 -3.35 11.87
CA LEU A 128 -1.81 -4.74 11.72
C LEU A 128 -2.52 -5.66 12.73
N GLU A 129 -2.59 -5.26 14.00
CA GLU A 129 -3.29 -6.02 15.04
C GLU A 129 -4.79 -6.16 14.76
N GLU A 130 -5.43 -5.11 14.24
CA GLU A 130 -6.83 -5.15 13.81
C GLU A 130 -7.03 -6.16 12.67
N ARG A 131 -6.19 -6.11 11.62
CA ARG A 131 -6.28 -7.05 10.49
C ARG A 131 -6.00 -8.49 10.91
N LEU A 132 -5.07 -8.73 11.84
CA LEU A 132 -4.85 -10.05 12.42
C LEU A 132 -6.09 -10.57 13.16
N ALA A 133 -6.81 -9.69 13.87
CA ALA A 133 -8.05 -10.06 14.54
C ALA A 133 -9.17 -10.41 13.54
N GLU A 134 -9.29 -9.66 12.43
CA GLU A 134 -10.24 -9.94 11.36
C GLU A 134 -9.98 -11.29 10.69
N VAL A 135 -8.73 -11.58 10.33
CA VAL A 135 -8.33 -12.88 9.75
C VAL A 135 -8.70 -14.03 10.67
N ARG A 136 -8.46 -13.89 11.97
CA ARG A 136 -8.84 -14.88 12.98
C ARG A 136 -10.35 -15.05 13.12
N SER A 137 -11.12 -13.97 12.94
CA SER A 137 -12.58 -14.02 13.02
C SER A 137 -13.22 -14.78 11.85
N VAL A 138 -12.60 -14.72 10.67
CA VAL A 138 -13.05 -15.42 9.46
C VAL A 138 -12.42 -16.80 9.34
N SER A 139 -11.34 -17.07 10.07
CA SER A 139 -10.67 -18.37 10.17
C SER A 139 -10.77 -18.95 11.60
N PRO A 140 -11.98 -19.31 12.09
CA PRO A 140 -12.10 -19.91 13.41
C PRO A 140 -11.46 -21.31 13.41
N ALA A 141 -10.23 -21.39 13.92
CA ALA A 141 -9.43 -22.60 14.08
C ALA A 141 -9.22 -23.40 12.78
N ILE A 142 -8.02 -23.33 12.21
CA ILE A 142 -7.47 -24.38 11.34
C ILE A 142 -7.28 -25.63 12.23
N GLY A 143 -8.39 -26.28 12.57
CA GLY A 143 -8.42 -27.63 13.12
C GLY A 143 -8.56 -28.57 11.94
N ASP A 144 -7.47 -29.25 11.59
CA ASP A 144 -7.37 -30.56 10.92
C ASP A 144 -8.56 -31.02 10.05
N ASN A 145 -9.08 -30.17 9.16
CA ASN A 145 -10.11 -30.59 8.22
C ASN A 145 -9.77 -30.07 6.83
N ASN A 146 -8.98 -30.88 6.15
CA ASN A 146 -8.56 -30.76 4.76
C ASN A 146 -9.83 -30.71 3.86
N PRO A 147 -10.27 -29.53 3.36
CA PRO A 147 -11.40 -29.48 2.46
C PRO A 147 -10.97 -30.04 1.10
N PRO A 148 -11.85 -30.74 0.37
CA PRO A 148 -11.50 -31.30 -0.93
C PRO A 148 -11.02 -30.18 -1.87
N GLU A 149 -9.84 -30.42 -2.45
CA GLU A 149 -9.12 -29.52 -3.34
C GLU A 149 -10.05 -28.85 -4.36
N SER A 150 -10.10 -27.51 -4.34
CA SER A 150 -10.38 -26.74 -5.57
C SER A 150 -10.02 -25.25 -5.50
N ILE A 151 -9.65 -24.65 -4.36
CA ILE A 151 -9.15 -23.26 -4.30
C ILE A 151 -8.17 -23.13 -3.12
N GLY A 152 -6.93 -22.69 -3.37
CA GLY A 152 -5.86 -22.68 -2.37
C GLY A 152 -6.13 -21.74 -1.19
N VAL A 153 -5.61 -22.08 -0.02
CA VAL A 153 -5.50 -21.19 1.14
C VAL A 153 -4.25 -20.30 0.95
N PRO A 154 -4.28 -19.01 1.32
CA PRO A 154 -3.08 -18.17 1.29
C PRO A 154 -1.94 -18.80 2.10
N PRO A 155 -0.67 -18.57 1.74
CA PRO A 155 0.48 -19.09 2.46
C PRO A 155 0.67 -18.33 3.78
N TYR A 156 -0.23 -18.57 4.72
CA TYR A 156 -0.27 -17.98 6.06
C TYR A 156 -0.70 -19.04 7.07
N THR A 157 0.16 -19.30 8.04
CA THR A 157 -0.02 -20.34 9.05
C THR A 157 -0.22 -19.74 10.44
N SER A 158 -0.66 -20.57 11.40
CA SER A 158 -0.70 -20.19 12.81
C SER A 158 0.68 -19.82 13.36
N ASP A 159 1.74 -20.42 12.81
CA ASP A 159 3.12 -20.14 13.19
C ASP A 159 3.52 -18.74 12.70
N ASP A 160 3.14 -18.36 11.48
CA ASP A 160 3.32 -17.01 10.95
C ASP A 160 2.60 -15.97 11.82
N GLU A 161 1.36 -16.25 12.24
CA GLU A 161 0.63 -15.37 13.17
C GLU A 161 1.38 -15.24 14.51
N GLY A 162 1.88 -16.35 15.05
CA GLY A 162 2.67 -16.37 16.28
C GLY A 162 3.94 -15.53 16.20
N GLU A 163 4.70 -15.66 15.11
CA GLU A 163 5.91 -14.88 14.83
C GLU A 163 5.59 -13.39 14.70
N ILE A 164 4.57 -13.04 13.93
CA ILE A 164 4.14 -11.65 13.73
C ILE A 164 3.75 -11.00 15.06
N ARG A 165 2.99 -11.71 15.92
CA ARG A 165 2.61 -11.19 17.24
C ARG A 165 3.78 -11.00 18.19
N GLN A 166 4.79 -11.87 18.13
CA GLN A 166 6.01 -11.69 18.92
C GLN A 166 6.79 -10.45 18.47
N LEU A 167 6.88 -10.21 17.17
CA LEU A 167 7.52 -9.03 16.61
C LEU A 167 6.74 -7.75 16.92
N ILE A 168 5.41 -7.77 16.83
CA ILE A 168 4.58 -6.63 17.25
C ILE A 168 4.88 -6.30 18.71
N LYS A 169 4.89 -7.30 19.59
CA LYS A 169 5.21 -7.09 21.02
C LYS A 169 6.58 -6.42 21.21
N LEU A 170 7.59 -6.83 20.45
CA LEU A 170 8.91 -6.21 20.47
C LEU A 170 8.84 -4.74 20.00
N LEU A 171 8.15 -4.47 18.89
CA LEU A 171 8.05 -3.14 18.27
C LEU A 171 7.14 -2.17 19.06
N ARG A 172 6.35 -2.68 20.01
CA ARG A 172 5.60 -1.87 20.99
C ARG A 172 6.47 -1.33 22.13
N GLU A 173 7.71 -1.79 22.27
CA GLU A 173 8.60 -1.26 23.31
C GLU A 173 8.94 0.22 23.04
N PRO A 174 9.31 1.00 24.07
CA PRO A 174 9.72 2.40 23.92
C PRO A 174 10.92 2.57 22.98
N GLU A 175 10.98 3.67 22.24
CA GLU A 175 12.05 3.99 21.28
C GLU A 175 13.48 3.74 21.81
N PRO A 176 13.85 4.12 23.05
CA PRO A 176 15.21 3.84 23.55
C PRO A 176 15.57 2.35 23.64
N VAL A 177 14.56 1.49 23.82
CA VAL A 177 14.71 0.03 23.85
C VAL A 177 14.80 -0.52 22.43
N LEU A 178 14.04 0.05 21.49
CA LEU A 178 14.09 -0.31 20.08
C LEU A 178 15.48 -0.02 19.48
N SER A 179 16.02 1.17 19.70
CA SER A 179 17.34 1.58 19.18
C SER A 179 18.49 0.69 19.67
N GLN A 180 18.33 0.02 20.82
CA GLN A 180 19.31 -0.94 21.35
C GLN A 180 19.18 -2.36 20.74
N ASN A 181 18.14 -2.61 19.95
CA ASN A 181 17.79 -3.91 19.38
C ASN A 181 17.65 -3.86 17.84
N ALA A 182 18.46 -3.05 17.17
CA ALA A 182 18.39 -2.82 15.72
C ALA A 182 18.36 -4.11 14.87
N ASP A 183 19.13 -5.14 15.24
CA ASP A 183 19.15 -6.43 14.53
C ASP A 183 17.79 -7.16 14.60
N ASN A 184 17.09 -7.08 15.73
CA ASN A 184 15.78 -7.70 15.90
C ASN A 184 14.69 -6.91 15.15
N ILE A 185 14.86 -5.60 15.04
CA ILE A 185 13.97 -4.70 14.29
C ILE A 185 14.11 -4.92 12.78
N LEU A 186 15.34 -5.10 12.30
CA LEU A 186 15.59 -5.43 10.89
C LEU A 186 15.01 -6.80 10.52
N GLN A 187 15.11 -7.78 11.42
CA GLN A 187 14.43 -9.07 11.27
C GLN A 187 12.91 -8.90 11.21
N ALA A 188 12.35 -8.01 12.04
CA ALA A 188 10.92 -7.70 12.01
C ALA A 188 10.48 -7.12 10.65
N ALA A 189 11.21 -6.12 10.16
CA ALA A 189 10.99 -5.49 8.86
C ALA A 189 11.01 -6.53 7.73
N THR A 190 12.05 -7.38 7.71
CA THR A 190 12.22 -8.42 6.70
C THR A 190 11.07 -9.42 6.73
N LEU A 191 10.62 -9.82 7.92
CA LEU A 191 9.51 -10.77 8.07
C LEU A 191 8.20 -10.17 7.58
N PHE A 192 7.86 -8.95 8.01
CA PHE A 192 6.65 -8.26 7.57
C PHE A 192 6.59 -8.12 6.06
N ARG A 193 7.68 -7.65 5.43
CA ARG A 193 7.77 -7.58 3.97
C ARG A 193 7.55 -8.93 3.31
N THR A 194 8.34 -9.92 3.71
CA THR A 194 8.31 -11.26 3.10
C THR A 194 6.92 -11.91 3.21
N ARG A 195 6.21 -11.71 4.33
CA ARG A 195 4.87 -12.28 4.52
C ARG A 195 3.79 -11.49 3.79
N GLY A 196 3.87 -10.16 3.79
CA GLY A 196 2.98 -9.31 3.00
C GLY A 196 3.06 -9.64 1.51
N GLU A 197 4.28 -9.71 0.96
CA GLU A 197 4.54 -10.09 -0.45
C GLU A 197 4.00 -11.48 -0.76
N LYS A 198 4.28 -12.50 0.08
CA LYS A 198 3.77 -13.86 -0.15
C LYS A 198 2.25 -13.93 -0.23
N ILE A 199 1.53 -13.22 0.64
CA ILE A 199 0.06 -13.18 0.61
C ILE A 199 -0.41 -12.45 -0.64
N ARG A 200 0.14 -11.27 -0.93
CA ARG A 200 -0.17 -10.49 -2.14
C ARG A 200 0.05 -11.32 -3.41
N ASP A 201 1.23 -11.88 -3.58
CA ASP A 201 1.65 -12.64 -4.76
C ASP A 201 0.81 -13.91 -4.93
N PHE A 202 0.39 -14.54 -3.84
CA PHE A 202 -0.56 -15.65 -3.88
C PHE A 202 -1.88 -15.22 -4.54
N PHE A 203 -2.45 -14.09 -4.14
CA PHE A 203 -3.70 -13.59 -4.73
C PHE A 203 -3.52 -13.12 -6.17
N THR A 204 -2.38 -12.50 -6.51
CA THR A 204 -2.01 -12.18 -7.90
C THR A 204 -1.96 -13.44 -8.76
N ALA A 205 -1.30 -14.51 -8.28
CA ALA A 205 -1.20 -15.79 -8.99
C ALA A 205 -2.54 -16.53 -9.08
N GLN A 206 -3.40 -16.43 -8.07
CA GLN A 206 -4.76 -17.00 -8.09
C GLN A 206 -5.64 -16.24 -9.09
N GLY A 207 -5.60 -14.91 -9.14
CA GLY A 207 -6.33 -14.09 -10.11
C GLY A 207 -6.05 -14.51 -11.57
N LYS A 208 -4.81 -14.91 -11.86
CA LYS A 208 -4.40 -15.48 -13.16
C LYS A 208 -5.01 -16.84 -13.46
N LYS A 209 -5.23 -17.71 -12.46
CA LYS A 209 -5.83 -19.06 -12.62
C LYS A 209 -7.35 -19.03 -12.72
N PHE A 210 -8.02 -18.03 -12.14
CA PHE A 210 -9.48 -17.89 -12.19
C PHE A 210 -10.02 -17.32 -13.51
N ALA A 211 -9.15 -16.78 -14.37
CA ALA A 211 -9.49 -16.33 -15.72
C ALA A 211 -10.00 -17.48 -16.63
N ASP A 212 -9.73 -18.74 -16.29
CA ASP A 212 -10.00 -19.92 -17.13
C ASP A 212 -11.30 -20.70 -16.78
N GLY A 213 -12.15 -20.24 -15.85
CA GLY A 213 -13.45 -20.90 -15.59
C GLY A 213 -14.27 -20.33 -14.43
N PHE A 214 -15.58 -20.10 -14.63
CA PHE A 214 -16.43 -19.39 -13.66
C PHE A 214 -17.75 -20.09 -13.27
N SER A 215 -18.07 -20.11 -11.97
CA SER A 215 -19.28 -19.48 -11.36
C SER A 215 -19.46 -19.83 -9.87
N GLY A 216 -19.60 -18.82 -8.98
CA GLY A 216 -20.17 -19.02 -7.62
C GLY A 216 -19.52 -18.34 -6.38
N GLN A 217 -18.83 -17.19 -6.45
CA GLN A 217 -17.86 -16.80 -5.40
C GLN A 217 -18.03 -15.43 -4.69
N MET A 218 -19.27 -14.94 -4.48
CA MET A 218 -19.47 -13.66 -3.76
C MET A 218 -18.92 -13.68 -2.30
N GLY A 219 -19.07 -14.79 -1.58
CA GLY A 219 -18.50 -14.95 -0.23
C GLY A 219 -16.98 -15.12 -0.20
N LYS A 220 -16.38 -15.61 -1.29
CA LYS A 220 -14.92 -15.76 -1.39
C LYS A 220 -14.23 -14.40 -1.58
N ARG A 221 -14.83 -13.49 -2.35
CA ARG A 221 -14.32 -12.12 -2.53
C ARG A 221 -14.20 -11.33 -1.23
N ALA A 222 -15.12 -11.54 -0.28
CA ALA A 222 -15.02 -10.94 1.05
C ALA A 222 -13.85 -11.50 1.86
N ALA A 223 -13.59 -12.81 1.76
CA ALA A 223 -12.42 -13.42 2.39
C ALA A 223 -11.10 -12.95 1.74
N ASP A 224 -11.07 -12.85 0.40
CA ASP A 224 -9.91 -12.35 -0.35
C ASP A 224 -9.54 -10.92 0.08
N ALA A 225 -10.54 -10.04 0.25
CA ALA A 225 -10.34 -8.67 0.73
C ALA A 225 -9.73 -8.61 2.14
N ILE A 226 -10.10 -9.52 3.04
CA ILE A 226 -9.53 -9.60 4.39
C ILE A 226 -8.04 -9.97 4.35
N TRP A 227 -7.69 -10.96 3.51
CA TRP A 227 -6.29 -11.37 3.35
C TRP A 227 -5.43 -10.32 2.66
N LEU A 228 -5.96 -9.62 1.65
CA LEU A 228 -5.29 -8.49 1.01
C LEU A 228 -5.12 -7.32 1.99
N GLY A 229 -6.12 -7.07 2.86
CA GLY A 229 -6.01 -6.12 3.95
C GLY A 229 -4.90 -6.46 4.95
N LEU A 230 -4.72 -7.75 5.28
CA LEU A 230 -3.58 -8.21 6.09
C LEU A 230 -2.24 -8.00 5.36
N ALA A 231 -2.17 -8.34 4.06
CA ALA A 231 -0.96 -8.15 3.27
C ALA A 231 -0.52 -6.67 3.23
N ALA A 232 -1.49 -5.78 3.03
CA ALA A 232 -1.31 -4.34 3.08
C ALA A 232 -0.76 -3.92 4.45
N ALA A 233 -1.44 -4.27 5.54
CA ALA A 233 -1.00 -3.89 6.90
C ALA A 233 0.42 -4.39 7.25
N LEU A 234 0.82 -5.56 6.76
CA LEU A 234 2.19 -6.06 6.92
C LEU A 234 3.20 -5.18 6.17
N LEU A 235 2.92 -4.79 4.92
CA LEU A 235 3.80 -3.91 4.15
C LEU A 235 3.86 -2.49 4.74
N GLY A 236 2.74 -1.97 5.26
CA GLY A 236 2.70 -0.71 5.98
C GLY A 236 3.58 -0.73 7.24
N ALA A 237 3.46 -1.78 8.06
CA ALA A 237 4.33 -1.98 9.22
C ALA A 237 5.80 -2.11 8.84
N TYR A 238 6.13 -2.78 7.73
CA TYR A 238 7.49 -2.82 7.19
C TYR A 238 8.04 -1.42 6.90
N ASN A 239 7.28 -0.59 6.16
CA ASN A 239 7.71 0.76 5.80
C ASN A 239 7.92 1.63 7.04
N ALA A 240 7.04 1.55 8.04
CA ALA A 240 7.18 2.30 9.28
C ALA A 240 8.41 1.89 10.09
N VAL A 241 8.70 0.58 10.17
CA VAL A 241 9.93 0.08 10.80
C VAL A 241 11.18 0.57 10.05
N TRP A 242 11.14 0.54 8.72
CA TRP A 242 12.26 0.99 7.89
C TRP A 242 12.52 2.49 8.06
N SER A 243 11.45 3.32 8.11
CA SER A 243 11.55 4.76 8.37
C SER A 243 12.26 5.05 9.71
N LEU A 244 11.83 4.38 10.77
CA LEU A 244 12.44 4.50 12.10
C LEU A 244 13.93 4.13 12.09
N LEU A 245 14.30 3.03 11.42
CA LEU A 245 15.70 2.61 11.30
C LEU A 245 16.53 3.60 10.49
N SER A 246 16.01 4.08 9.36
CA SER A 246 16.66 5.08 8.52
C SER A 246 16.92 6.39 9.27
N HIS A 247 15.95 6.85 10.07
CA HIS A 247 16.12 8.03 10.91
C HIS A 247 17.20 7.83 11.97
N ALA A 248 17.16 6.70 12.70
CA ALA A 248 18.15 6.39 13.73
C ALA A 248 19.59 6.25 13.19
N MET A 249 19.74 5.74 11.96
CA MET A 249 21.05 5.63 11.29
C MET A 249 21.58 6.99 10.82
N SER A 250 20.70 7.89 10.36
CA SER A 250 21.07 9.24 9.93
C SER A 250 21.34 10.19 11.11
N ASN A 251 20.72 9.96 12.27
CA ASN A 251 20.88 10.76 13.49
C ASN A 251 21.23 9.88 14.72
N PRO A 252 22.48 9.40 14.85
CA PRO A 252 22.87 8.57 15.98
C PRO A 252 22.78 9.36 17.31
N PRO A 253 22.27 8.76 18.40
CA PRO A 253 22.24 9.42 19.70
C PRO A 253 23.67 9.71 20.16
N PHE A 254 23.95 10.99 20.45
CA PHE A 254 25.23 11.49 20.97
C PHE A 254 25.70 10.78 22.24
#